data_AF-A0A258KVI3-F1
#
_entry.id   AF-A0A258KVI3-F1
#
_cell.length_a   1.000
_cell.length_b   1.000
_cell.length_c   1.000
_cell.angle_alpha   90.00
_cell.angle_beta   90.00
_cell.angle_gamma   90.00
#
_symmetry.space_group_name_H-M   'P 1'
#
loop_
_entity.id
_entity.type
_entity.pdbx_description
1 polymer ?
#
loop_
_entity_poly.entity_id
_entity_poly.type
_entity_poly.pdbx_seq_one_letter_code
_entity_poly.pdbx_strand_id
1 'polypeptide(L)'
;MNKPPPPLNTIQIEVAKSYANGDFSDIVESDDWRRYLTTCGDTLFSFLMMEFSPGEDCENVETALARLQRAADDIEIVFDHLAALAEVMSRPITQTTTSAGGPHELER
;
A
#
# COMPACT_ATOMS: atom_id res chain seq x y z
N MET A 1 -6.62 -30.73 -12.53
CA MET A 1 -6.55 -30.83 -11.06
C MET A 1 -5.57 -29.78 -10.58
N ASN A 2 -6.01 -28.79 -9.81
CA ASN A 2 -5.09 -27.83 -9.21
C ASN A 2 -4.32 -28.51 -8.08
N LYS A 3 -2.99 -28.50 -8.16
CA LYS A 3 -2.11 -28.96 -7.08
C LYS A 3 -2.41 -28.13 -5.83
N PRO A 4 -2.52 -28.74 -4.63
CA PRO A 4 -2.67 -27.97 -3.40
C PRO A 4 -1.50 -26.99 -3.25
N PRO A 5 -1.74 -25.82 -2.63
CA PRO A 5 -0.66 -24.90 -2.34
C PRO A 5 0.46 -25.58 -1.53
N PRO A 6 1.73 -25.19 -1.75
CA PRO A 6 2.77 -25.58 -0.81
C PRO A 6 2.41 -25.04 0.60
N PRO A 7 2.89 -25.69 1.67
CA PRO A 7 2.80 -25.14 3.02
C PRO A 7 3.39 -23.72 3.10
N LEU A 8 2.91 -22.93 4.06
CA LEU A 8 3.51 -21.63 4.35
C LEU A 8 4.98 -21.79 4.75
N ASN A 9 5.84 -20.92 4.24
CA ASN A 9 7.23 -20.85 4.65
C ASN A 9 7.39 -20.01 5.93
N THR A 10 8.58 -20.03 6.53
CA THR A 10 8.88 -19.29 7.77
C THR A 10 8.60 -17.79 7.67
N ILE A 11 8.88 -17.17 6.52
CA ILE A 11 8.67 -15.72 6.33
C ILE A 11 7.18 -15.41 6.34
N GLN A 12 6.37 -16.18 5.61
CA GLN A 12 4.92 -16.05 5.59
C GLN A 12 4.31 -16.27 6.99
N ILE A 13 4.83 -17.23 7.75
CA ILE A 13 4.40 -17.50 9.14
C ILE A 13 4.67 -16.29 10.04
N GLU A 14 5.86 -15.70 9.96
CA GLU A 14 6.20 -14.53 10.78
C GLU A 14 5.40 -13.28 10.38
N VAL A 15 5.10 -13.11 9.09
CA VAL A 15 4.18 -12.06 8.61
C VAL A 15 2.79 -12.26 9.19
N ALA A 16 2.22 -13.47 9.12
CA ALA A 16 0.90 -13.75 9.69
C ALA A 16 0.80 -13.48 11.19
N LYS A 17 1.86 -13.75 11.95
CA LYS A 17 1.91 -13.50 13.40
C LYS A 17 2.08 -12.03 13.77
N SER A 18 2.71 -11.23 12.92
CA SER A 18 3.06 -9.84 13.23
C SER A 18 2.11 -8.82 12.60
N TYR A 19 1.57 -9.11 11.42
CA TYR A 19 0.67 -8.23 10.69
C TYR A 19 -0.59 -7.95 11.52
N ALA A 20 -0.96 -6.67 11.64
CA ALA A 20 -2.12 -6.22 12.42
C ALA A 20 -2.17 -6.84 13.83
N ASN A 21 -1.03 -6.94 14.52
CA ASN A 21 -0.92 -7.56 15.85
C ASN A 21 -1.36 -9.05 15.89
N GLY A 22 -1.27 -9.76 14.77
CA GLY A 22 -1.57 -11.19 14.70
C GLY A 22 -3.02 -11.52 14.38
N ASP A 23 -3.82 -10.56 13.89
CA ASP A 23 -5.22 -10.78 13.48
C ASP A 23 -5.39 -11.90 12.44
N PHE A 24 -4.32 -12.25 11.72
CA PHE A 24 -4.31 -13.31 10.70
C PHE A 24 -3.46 -14.53 11.09
N SER A 25 -3.04 -14.64 12.34
CA SER A 25 -2.13 -15.70 12.80
C SER A 25 -2.71 -17.11 12.65
N ASP A 26 -4.03 -17.25 12.72
CA ASP A 26 -4.75 -18.52 12.53
C ASP A 26 -4.53 -19.15 11.15
N ILE A 27 -4.09 -18.37 10.15
CA ILE A 27 -3.77 -18.90 8.82
C ILE A 27 -2.67 -19.96 8.85
N VAL A 28 -1.80 -19.95 9.87
CA VAL A 28 -0.71 -20.91 10.06
C VAL A 28 -1.23 -22.33 10.27
N GLU A 29 -2.43 -22.45 10.85
CA GLU A 29 -3.09 -23.73 11.09
C GLU A 29 -4.03 -24.14 9.95
N SER A 30 -4.15 -23.31 8.90
CA SER A 30 -5.07 -23.55 7.79
C SER A 30 -4.48 -24.46 6.72
N ASP A 31 -5.12 -25.60 6.51
CA ASP A 31 -4.82 -26.52 5.39
C ASP A 31 -5.12 -25.91 4.01
N ASP A 32 -5.93 -24.84 3.95
CA ASP A 32 -6.29 -24.11 2.73
C ASP A 32 -6.05 -22.60 2.88
N TRP A 33 -4.81 -22.24 3.24
CA TRP A 33 -4.40 -20.85 3.42
C TRP A 33 -4.65 -20.00 2.16
N ARG A 34 -4.60 -20.57 0.95
CA ARG A 34 -4.91 -19.82 -0.28
C ARG A 34 -6.36 -19.37 -0.32
N ARG A 35 -7.31 -20.26 0.04
CA ARG A 35 -8.71 -19.85 0.15
C ARG A 35 -8.90 -18.82 1.26
N TYR A 36 -8.21 -18.97 2.39
CA TYR A 36 -8.24 -17.98 3.46
C TYR A 36 -7.89 -16.57 2.95
N LEU A 37 -6.80 -16.43 2.19
CA LEU A 37 -6.40 -15.12 1.60
C LEU A 37 -7.49 -14.54 0.68
N THR A 38 -8.22 -15.36 -0.06
CA THR A 38 -9.32 -14.85 -0.92
C THR A 38 -10.54 -14.36 -0.13
N THR A 39 -10.66 -14.73 1.14
CA THR A 39 -11.83 -14.44 1.98
C THR A 39 -11.54 -13.54 3.18
N CYS A 40 -10.28 -13.30 3.52
CA CYS A 40 -9.91 -12.52 4.71
C CYS A 40 -10.19 -11.02 4.58
N GLY A 41 -10.40 -10.52 3.35
CA GLY A 41 -10.81 -9.14 3.08
C GLY A 41 -9.69 -8.10 3.14
N ASP A 42 -8.48 -8.48 3.59
CA ASP A 42 -7.32 -7.61 3.63
C ASP A 42 -6.40 -7.85 2.42
N THR A 43 -6.42 -6.90 1.49
CA THR A 43 -5.66 -6.99 0.25
C THR A 43 -4.16 -6.79 0.47
N LEU A 44 -3.75 -6.01 1.47
CA LEU A 44 -2.33 -5.78 1.75
C LEU A 44 -1.71 -7.02 2.41
N PHE A 45 -2.41 -7.60 3.38
CA PHE A 45 -2.00 -8.88 3.95
C PHE A 45 -1.91 -9.97 2.88
N SER A 46 -2.92 -10.07 2.02
CA SER A 46 -2.93 -11.03 0.91
C SER A 46 -1.76 -10.83 -0.05
N PHE A 47 -1.45 -9.59 -0.38
CA PHE A 47 -0.29 -9.24 -1.20
C PHE A 47 1.01 -9.72 -0.55
N LEU A 48 1.26 -9.38 0.72
CA LEU A 48 2.47 -9.80 1.44
C LEU A 48 2.63 -11.31 1.49
N MET A 49 1.54 -12.04 1.76
CA MET A 49 1.56 -13.50 1.81
C MET A 49 1.86 -14.14 0.45
N MET A 50 1.44 -13.52 -0.64
CA MET A 50 1.76 -13.97 -2.00
C MET A 50 3.20 -13.61 -2.40
N GLU A 51 3.63 -12.39 -2.12
CA GLU A 51 4.97 -11.85 -2.43
C GLU A 51 6.09 -12.67 -1.77
N PHE A 52 5.86 -13.15 -0.55
CA PHE A 52 6.81 -13.99 0.18
C PHE A 52 6.62 -15.47 -0.06
N SER A 53 5.72 -15.87 -0.97
CA SER A 53 5.54 -17.27 -1.30
C SER A 53 6.73 -17.79 -2.12
N PRO A 54 7.04 -19.09 -2.03
CA PRO A 54 8.06 -19.70 -2.89
C PRO A 54 7.77 -19.60 -4.39
N GLY A 55 6.52 -19.27 -4.78
CA GLY A 55 6.15 -19.06 -6.18
C GLY A 55 6.66 -17.75 -6.77
N GLU A 56 7.07 -16.80 -5.92
CA GLU A 56 7.57 -15.48 -6.31
C GLU A 56 9.10 -15.35 -6.10
N ASP A 57 9.82 -16.49 -6.03
CA ASP A 57 11.27 -16.58 -5.81
C ASP A 57 11.76 -15.85 -4.54
N CYS A 58 10.92 -15.75 -3.51
CA CYS A 58 11.30 -15.19 -2.21
C CYS A 58 11.76 -16.31 -1.26
N GLU A 59 13.05 -16.65 -1.34
CA GLU A 59 13.59 -17.82 -0.61
C GLU A 59 14.32 -17.46 0.69
N ASN A 60 14.63 -16.19 0.93
CA ASN A 60 15.41 -15.76 2.08
C ASN A 60 14.94 -14.42 2.66
N VAL A 61 15.30 -14.21 3.93
CA VAL A 61 14.90 -13.04 4.71
C VAL A 61 15.43 -11.73 4.11
N GLU A 62 16.64 -11.74 3.53
CA GLU A 62 17.23 -10.56 2.89
C GLU A 62 16.39 -10.08 1.70
N THR A 63 15.98 -11.00 0.84
CA THR A 63 15.11 -10.72 -0.32
C THR A 63 13.73 -10.23 0.14
N ALA A 64 13.17 -10.85 1.17
CA ALA A 64 11.90 -10.42 1.76
C ALA A 64 11.98 -9.00 2.32
N LEU A 65 13.04 -8.70 3.09
CA LEU A 65 13.28 -7.36 3.63
C LEU A 65 13.47 -6.31 2.54
N ALA A 66 14.25 -6.62 1.49
CA ALA A 66 14.47 -5.70 0.39
C ALA A 66 13.16 -5.39 -0.36
N ARG A 67 12.32 -6.40 -0.61
CA ARG A 67 11.00 -6.24 -1.24
C ARG A 67 10.03 -5.47 -0.34
N LEU A 68 10.01 -5.77 0.96
CA LEU A 68 9.17 -5.07 1.92
C LEU A 68 9.57 -3.59 2.06
N GLN A 69 10.87 -3.30 2.12
CA GLN A 69 11.37 -1.93 2.17
C GLN A 69 10.96 -1.17 0.92
N ARG A 70 11.13 -1.76 -0.26
CA ARG A 70 10.69 -1.14 -1.51
C ARG A 70 9.18 -0.85 -1.51
N ALA A 71 8.36 -1.81 -1.06
CA ALA A 71 6.92 -1.61 -0.94
C ALA A 71 6.58 -0.48 0.04
N ALA A 72 7.30 -0.38 1.16
CA ALA A 72 7.13 0.70 2.13
C ALA A 72 7.49 2.07 1.52
N ASP A 73 8.63 2.17 0.83
CA ASP A 73 9.07 3.39 0.16
C ASP A 73 8.04 3.84 -0.90
N ASP A 74 7.56 2.90 -1.72
CA ASP A 74 6.55 3.18 -2.76
C ASP A 74 5.22 3.66 -2.13
N ILE A 75 4.80 3.07 -1.01
CA ILE A 75 3.58 3.47 -0.27
C ILE A 75 3.75 4.88 0.34
N GLU A 76 4.90 5.17 0.93
CA GLU A 76 5.21 6.47 1.52
C GLU A 76 5.17 7.59 0.48
N ILE A 77 5.75 7.36 -0.70
CA ILE A 77 5.69 8.30 -1.84
C ILE A 77 4.23 8.58 -2.25
N VAL A 78 3.40 7.54 -2.35
CA VAL A 78 1.98 7.72 -2.69
C VAL A 78 1.25 8.49 -1.59
N PHE A 79 1.53 8.18 -0.32
CA PHE A 79 0.96 8.89 0.81
C PHE A 79 1.29 10.38 0.78
N ASP A 80 2.54 10.75 0.57
CA ASP A 80 2.99 12.14 0.49
C ASP A 80 2.29 12.92 -0.62
N HIS A 81 2.14 12.31 -1.80
CA HIS A 81 1.41 12.93 -2.91
C HIS A 81 -0.07 13.15 -2.58
N LEU A 82 -0.72 12.19 -1.93
CA LEU A 82 -2.13 12.32 -1.54
C LEU A 82 -2.32 13.36 -0.41
N ALA A 83 -1.40 13.42 0.55
CA ALA A 83 -1.41 14.43 1.60
C ALA A 83 -1.26 15.85 1.02
N ALA A 84 -0.31 16.04 0.09
CA ALA A 84 -0.14 17.32 -0.60
C ALA A 84 -1.39 17.71 -1.42
N LEU A 85 -2.05 16.74 -2.06
CA LEU A 85 -3.29 16.97 -2.79
C LEU A 85 -4.42 17.41 -1.85
N ALA A 86 -4.56 16.78 -0.68
CA ALA A 86 -5.58 17.13 0.31
C ALA A 86 -5.43 18.58 0.82
N GLU A 87 -4.19 19.03 1.03
CA GLU A 87 -3.89 20.42 1.40
C GLU A 87 -4.30 21.41 0.31
N VAL A 88 -4.00 21.11 -0.96
CA VAL A 88 -4.41 21.97 -2.09
C VAL A 88 -5.93 22.06 -2.20
N MET A 89 -6.63 20.94 -2.05
CA MET A 89 -8.09 20.89 -2.12
C MET A 89 -8.78 21.61 -0.95
N SER A 90 -8.10 21.71 0.19
CA SER A 90 -8.63 22.37 1.40
C SER A 90 -8.42 23.89 1.40
N ARG A 91 -7.66 24.45 0.44
CA ARG A 91 -7.44 25.89 0.35
C ARG A 91 -8.68 26.60 -0.20
N PRO A 92 -9.20 27.65 0.48
CA PRO A 92 -10.26 28.46 -0.07
C PRO A 92 -9.78 29.16 -1.35
N ILE A 93 -10.64 29.19 -2.38
CA ILE A 93 -10.38 29.91 -3.63
C ILE A 93 -10.34 31.40 -3.28
N THR A 94 -9.16 31.96 -3.06
CA THR A 94 -9.02 33.42 -3.02
C THR A 94 -9.26 33.93 -4.43
N GLN A 95 -10.39 34.61 -4.63
CA GLN A 95 -10.71 35.28 -5.89
C GLN A 95 -9.56 36.20 -6.27
N THR A 96 -8.86 35.90 -7.36
CA THR A 96 -8.02 36.86 -8.06
C THR A 96 -8.95 37.95 -8.59
N THR A 97 -9.17 39.01 -7.81
CA THR A 97 -9.73 40.25 -8.32
C THR A 97 -8.73 40.81 -9.33
N THR A 98 -8.94 40.48 -10.61
CA THR A 98 -8.39 41.21 -11.73
C THR A 98 -8.96 42.63 -11.69
N SER A 99 -8.25 43.52 -11.00
CA SER A 99 -8.44 44.97 -11.12
C SER A 99 -7.93 45.42 -12.49
N ALA A 100 -8.74 45.19 -13.52
CA ALA A 100 -8.60 45.87 -14.80
C ALA A 100 -9.22 47.28 -14.68
N GLY A 101 -8.49 48.20 -14.04
CA GLY A 101 -8.74 49.64 -14.11
C GLY A 101 -7.67 50.27 -14.99
N GLY A 102 -8.00 50.52 -16.25
CA GLY A 102 -7.08 50.97 -17.30
C GLY A 102 -6.49 52.38 -17.08
N PRO A 103 -5.47 52.75 -17.88
CA PRO A 103 -4.76 54.01 -17.76
C PRO A 103 -5.67 55.18 -18.16
N HIS A 104 -5.75 56.19 -17.29
CA HIS A 104 -6.41 57.46 -17.62
C HIS A 104 -5.40 58.35 -18.34
N GLU A 105 -5.50 58.42 -19.67
CA GLU A 105 -4.86 59.42 -20.52
C GLU A 105 -5.94 60.37 -21.08
N LEU A 106 -5.58 61.65 -21.22
CA LEU A 106 -6.32 62.80 -21.77
C LEU A 106 -7.39 63.42 -20.83
N GLU A 107 -7.52 64.74 -20.64
CA GLU A 107 -7.18 65.89 -21.50
C GLU A 107 -7.24 67.21 -20.69
N ARG A 108 -6.41 68.19 -21.11
CA ARG A 108 -6.35 69.64 -20.80
C ARG A 108 -5.33 70.16 -19.80
#